data_AF-A0A941N308-F1
#
_entry.id   AF-A0A941N308-F1
#
_cell.length_a   1.000
_cell.length_b   1.000
_cell.length_c   1.000
_cell.angle_alpha   90.00
_cell.angle_beta   90.00
_cell.angle_gamma   90.00
#
_symmetry.space_group_name_H-M   'P 1'
#
loop_
_entity.id
_entity.type
_entity.pdbx_description
1 polymer ?
#
loop_
_entity_poly.entity_id
_entity_poly.type
_entity_poly.pdbx_seq_one_letter_code
_entity_poly.pdbx_strand_id
1 'polypeptide(L)' 'MVYMMPLEGALKNLKQEIPPERRREYIPRERALELLKQWTGQDFGYDIPKWEAWIAEHGSKLRVSGNSA' A
#
# COMPACT_ATOMS: atom_id res chain seq x y z
N MET A 1 -2.87 19.16 -2.41
CA MET A 1 -2.42 18.00 -1.60
C MET A 1 -2.30 16.81 -2.54
N VAL A 2 -1.12 16.20 -2.64
CA VAL A 2 -0.96 14.95 -3.40
C VAL A 2 -1.55 13.84 -2.52
N TYR A 3 -2.73 13.35 -2.87
CA TYR A 3 -3.29 12.18 -2.20
C TYR A 3 -2.42 10.98 -2.55
N MET A 4 -1.67 10.46 -1.57
CA MET A 4 -1.05 9.15 -1.72
C MET A 4 -2.15 8.12 -1.90
N MET A 5 -2.01 7.28 -2.91
CA MET A 5 -2.93 6.17 -3.07
C MET A 5 -2.84 5.20 -1.89
N PRO A 6 -3.94 4.54 -1.48
CA PRO A 6 -3.92 3.60 -0.37
C PRO A 6 -2.80 2.57 -0.46
N LEU A 7 -2.59 1.96 -1.64
CA LEU A 7 -1.52 0.96 -1.86
C LEU A 7 -0.11 1.53 -1.76
N GLU A 8 0.14 2.71 -2.33
CA GLU A 8 1.44 3.38 -2.15
C GLU A 8 1.66 3.76 -0.69
N GLY A 9 0.61 4.18 0.01
CA GLY A 9 0.61 4.50 1.44
C GLY A 9 1.07 3.32 2.27
N ALA A 10 0.42 2.18 2.06
CA ALA A 10 0.79 0.94 2.72
C ALA A 10 2.20 0.49 2.32
N LEU A 11 2.58 0.55 1.04
CA LEU A 11 3.94 0.16 0.62
C LEU A 11 5.02 1.03 1.27
N LYS A 12 4.87 2.35 1.34
CA LYS A 12 5.84 3.22 2.01
C LYS A 12 5.94 2.94 3.51
N ASN A 13 4.83 2.61 4.17
CA ASN A 13 4.86 2.20 5.58
C ASN A 13 5.50 0.81 5.77
N LEU A 14 5.30 -0.13 4.84
CA LEU A 14 5.96 -1.43 4.85
C LEU A 14 7.49 -1.30 4.73
N LYS A 15 7.94 -0.31 3.94
CA LYS A 15 9.35 0.11 3.81
C LYS A 15 9.85 0.98 4.97
N GLN A 16 8.96 1.38 5.87
CA GLN A 16 9.25 2.31 6.99
C GLN A 16 9.78 3.68 6.53
N GLU A 17 9.39 4.13 5.34
CA GLU A 17 9.76 5.45 4.80
C GLU A 17 8.92 6.59 5.39
N ILE A 18 7.76 6.25 5.98
CA ILE A 18 6.90 7.21 6.68
C ILE A 18 7.28 7.19 8.15
N PRO A 19 7.76 8.30 8.71
CA PRO A 19 8.19 8.32 10.10
C PRO A 19 6.98 8.58 11.03
N PRO A 20 7.02 8.15 12.31
CA PRO A 20 5.88 8.21 13.23
C PRO A 20 5.31 9.61 13.48
N GLU A 21 6.10 10.67 13.27
CA GLU A 21 5.70 12.06 13.41
C GLU A 21 4.61 12.45 12.38
N ARG A 22 4.57 11.74 11.24
CA ARG A 22 3.51 11.89 10.23
C ARG A 22 2.27 11.11 10.63
N ARG A 23 1.67 11.45 11.76
CA ARG A 23 0.55 10.72 12.40
C ARG A 23 -0.63 10.37 11.47
N ARG A 24 -0.87 11.16 10.41
CA ARG A 24 -1.96 10.92 9.44
C ARG A 24 -1.59 9.88 8.36
N GLU A 25 -0.30 9.70 8.09
CA GLU A 25 0.21 8.80 7.04
C GLU A 25 0.84 7.54 7.64
N TYR A 26 1.37 7.64 8.86
CA TYR A 26 2.08 6.57 9.54
C TYR A 26 1.12 5.47 9.98
N ILE A 27 1.48 4.24 9.60
CA ILE A 27 0.94 3.01 10.17
C ILE A 27 2.10 2.04 10.47
N PRO A 28 1.97 1.18 11.49
CA PRO A 28 2.97 0.16 11.77
C PRO A 28 3.23 -0.76 10.57
N ARG A 29 4.44 -1.28 10.48
CA ARG A 29 4.92 -2.10 9.35
C ARG A 29 4.06 -3.34 9.14
N GLU A 30 3.68 -4.00 10.22
CA GLU A 30 2.82 -5.19 10.24
C GLU A 30 1.43 -4.85 9.70
N ARG A 31 0.88 -3.70 10.11
CA ARG A 31 -0.41 -3.22 9.64
C ARG A 31 -0.38 -2.87 8.15
N ALA A 32 0.71 -2.29 7.68
CA ALA A 32 0.90 -2.02 6.27
C ALA A 32 0.89 -3.31 5.43
N LEU A 33 1.54 -4.37 5.92
CA LEU A 33 1.51 -5.68 5.29
C LEU A 33 0.09 -6.26 5.24
N GLU A 34 -0.65 -6.22 6.35
CA GLU A 34 -2.04 -6.69 6.39
C GLU A 34 -2.93 -5.98 5.38
N LEU A 35 -2.81 -4.65 5.25
CA LEU A 35 -3.59 -3.87 4.30
C LEU A 35 -3.24 -4.24 2.85
N LEU A 36 -1.96 -4.43 2.54
CA LEU A 36 -1.54 -4.90 1.23
C LEU A 36 -2.16 -6.26 0.90
N LYS A 37 -2.18 -7.21 1.85
CA LYS A 37 -2.85 -8.50 1.67
C LYS A 37 -4.34 -8.35 1.44
N GLN A 38 -5.01 -7.57 2.29
CA GLN A 38 -6.47 -7.37 2.24
C GLN A 38 -6.92 -6.73 0.92
N TRP A 39 -6.18 -5.75 0.41
CA TRP A 39 -6.58 -5.02 -0.80
C TRP A 39 -6.18 -5.71 -2.10
N THR A 40 -5.14 -6.53 -2.09
CA THR A 40 -4.62 -7.16 -3.32
C THR A 40 -4.93 -8.65 -3.43
N GLY A 41 -5.27 -9.30 -2.30
CA GLY A 41 -5.38 -10.75 -2.19
C GLY A 41 -4.04 -11.49 -2.29
N GLN A 42 -2.92 -10.78 -2.35
CA GLN A 42 -1.57 -11.35 -2.47
C GLN A 42 -0.86 -11.43 -1.13
N ASP A 43 0.07 -12.38 -0.99
CA ASP A 43 0.96 -12.46 0.18
C ASP A 43 2.41 -12.66 -0.28
N PHE A 44 3.15 -11.56 -0.35
CA PHE A 44 4.60 -11.58 -0.58
C PHE A 44 5.40 -11.43 0.73
N GLY A 45 4.72 -11.45 1.89
CA GLY A 45 5.36 -11.12 3.17
C GLY A 45 6.04 -9.74 3.13
N TYR A 46 7.27 -9.67 3.63
CA TYR A 46 8.09 -8.46 3.65
C TYR A 46 8.97 -8.29 2.39
N ASP A 47 8.70 -9.03 1.31
CA ASP A 47 9.43 -8.95 0.04
C ASP A 47 9.02 -7.66 -0.71
N ILE A 48 9.72 -6.57 -0.42
CA ILE A 48 9.45 -5.24 -0.99
C ILE A 48 9.51 -5.24 -2.53
N PRO A 49 10.55 -5.82 -3.19
CA PRO A 49 10.61 -5.84 -4.64
C PRO A 49 9.40 -6.50 -5.31
N LYS A 50 8.85 -7.57 -4.71
CA LYS A 50 7.62 -8.20 -5.26
C LYS A 50 6.40 -7.32 -5.11
N TRP A 51 6.24 -6.63 -3.98
CA TRP A 51 5.16 -5.67 -3.82
C TRP A 51 5.27 -4.52 -4.82
N GLU A 52 6.46 -3.99 -5.04
CA GLU A 52 6.72 -2.94 -6.04
C GLU A 52 6.36 -3.41 -7.46
N ALA A 53 6.84 -4.58 -7.86
CA ALA A 53 6.55 -5.15 -9.18
C ALA A 53 5.04 -5.38 -9.38
N TRP A 54 4.37 -5.97 -8.39
CA TRP A 54 2.94 -6.24 -8.49
C TRP A 54 2.12 -4.96 -8.57
N ILE A 55 2.42 -3.95 -7.73
CA ILE A 55 1.72 -2.66 -7.73
C ILE A 55 1.97 -1.90 -9.04
N ALA A 56 3.18 -1.96 -9.61
CA ALA A 56 3.47 -1.36 -10.90
C ALA A 56 2.62 -1.96 -12.04
N GLU A 57 2.39 -3.27 -12.01
CA GLU A 57 1.63 -3.99 -13.04
C GLU A 57 0.10 -3.90 -12.84
N HIS A 58 -0.38 -3.90 -11.60
CA HIS A 58 -1.81 -4.06 -11.26
C HIS A 58 -2.43 -2.87 -10.55
N GLY A 59 -1.63 -1.98 -9.97
CA GLY A 59 -2.10 -0.90 -9.10
C GLY A 59 -3.01 0.12 -9.79
N SER A 60 -2.96 0.23 -11.11
CA SER A 60 -3.89 1.06 -11.91
C SER A 60 -5.30 0.47 -11.99
N LYS A 61 -5.43 -0.87 -12.01
CA LYS A 61 -6.72 -1.58 -12.13
C LYS A 61 -7.58 -1.44 -10.87
N LEU A 62 -6.94 -1.39 -9.71
CA LEU A 62 -7.60 -1.16 -8.41
C LEU A 62 -8.11 0.29 -8.24
N ARG A 63 -7.72 1.24 -9.11
CA ARG A 63 -8.25 2.61 -9.11
C ARG A 63 -9.65 2.71 -9.70
N VAL A 64 -10.05 1.76 -10.55
CA VAL A 64 -11.28 1.86 -11.37
C VAL A 64 -12.51 1.28 -10.67
N SER A 65 -12.34 0.44 -9.65
CA SER A 65 -13.45 -0.21 -8.92
C SER A 65 -14.12 0.66 -7.85
N GLY A 66 -13.78 1.95 -7.76
CA GLY A 66 -14.34 2.89 -6.76
C GLY A 66 -15.48 3.78 -7.24
N ASN A 67 -16.04 3.55 -8.44
CA ASN A 67 -17.15 4.37 -8.95
C ASN A 67 -18.16 3.51 -9.72
N SER A 68 -19.00 2.77 -9.00
CA SER A 68 -20.28 2.22 -9.51
C SER A 68 -21.17 1.86 -8.31
N ALA A 69 -21.89 2.86 -7.79
CA ALA A 69 -23.24 2.81 -7.19
C ALA A 69 -23.45 4.07 -6.35
#